data_AF-J8YFJ5-F1
#
_entry.id   AF-J8YFJ5-F1
#
_cell.length_a   1.000
_cell.length_b   1.000
_cell.length_c   1.000
_cell.angle_alpha   90.00
_cell.angle_beta   90.00
_cell.angle_gamma   90.00
#
_symmetry.space_group_name_H-M   'P 1'
#
loop_
_entity.id
_entity.type
_entity.pdbx_description
1 polymer ?
#
loop_
_entity_poly.entity_id
_entity_poly.type
_entity_poly.pdbx_seq_one_letter_code
_entity_poly.pdbx_strand_id
1 'polypeptide(L)'
;MIKQLVLKDIMLQRKLGLVYLIGLFFLVIVDFRSDSFLMTLSISIPIIGMILSMSYEGKNKSEMIVNSLPFERKNIVIGKYIFVSILVVLGGCFSLVVGLIHLQNEHMTGFMLWGEILGGITGGLVCSIIVLPIEFSVGYSSAKQIAPFAGLTLGYLSGLIVSKVWLDVENAWSTSLVVNICFIAGLLLLYIMSMLFSINLYSERDL
;
A
#
# COMPACT_ATOMS: atom_id res chain seq x y z
N MET A 1 -12.30 -20.00 2.62
CA MET A 1 -12.16 -19.22 3.87
C MET A 1 -11.50 -17.86 3.65
N ILE A 2 -10.32 -17.77 3.02
CA ILE A 2 -9.60 -16.48 2.79
C ILE A 2 -10.47 -15.40 2.12
N LYS A 3 -11.34 -15.79 1.17
CA LYS A 3 -12.31 -14.89 0.53
C LYS A 3 -13.21 -14.12 1.52
N GLN A 4 -13.62 -14.76 2.63
CA GLN A 4 -14.49 -14.13 3.62
C GLN A 4 -13.74 -13.06 4.43
N LEU A 5 -12.45 -13.29 4.72
CA LEU A 5 -11.58 -12.33 5.41
C LEU A 5 -11.36 -11.08 4.54
N VAL A 6 -11.03 -11.27 3.26
CA VAL A 6 -10.88 -10.15 2.31
C VAL A 6 -12.19 -9.39 2.14
N LEU A 7 -13.33 -10.09 2.02
CA LEU A 7 -14.63 -9.45 1.88
C LEU A 7 -15.02 -8.65 3.14
N LYS A 8 -14.70 -9.14 4.34
CA LYS A 8 -14.86 -8.41 5.60
C LYS A 8 -14.15 -7.07 5.54
N ASP A 9 -12.87 -7.05 5.14
CA ASP A 9 -12.07 -5.83 5.07
C ASP A 9 -12.61 -4.86 4.01
N ILE A 10 -13.01 -5.35 2.83
CA ILE A 10 -13.64 -4.54 1.77
C ILE A 10 -14.97 -3.93 2.25
N MET A 11 -15.82 -4.70 2.95
CA MET A 11 -17.09 -4.19 3.47
C MET A 11 -16.89 -3.11 4.54
N LEU A 12 -15.85 -3.26 5.37
CA LEU A 12 -15.46 -2.26 6.36
C LEU A 12 -15.01 -0.97 5.67
N GLN A 13 -14.25 -1.09 4.59
CA GLN A 13 -13.74 0.02 3.81
C GLN A 13 -14.83 0.74 3.00
N ARG A 14 -15.88 0.04 2.54
CA ARG A 14 -17.03 0.63 1.82
C ARG A 14 -17.74 1.71 2.63
N LYS A 15 -17.86 1.55 3.96
CA LYS A 15 -18.45 2.57 4.83
C LYS A 15 -17.61 3.85 4.92
N LEU A 16 -16.35 3.77 4.50
CA LEU A 16 -15.37 4.85 4.57
C LEU A 16 -15.09 5.50 3.22
N GLY A 17 -15.80 5.09 2.15
CA GLY A 17 -15.64 5.64 0.81
C GLY A 17 -15.72 7.16 0.74
N LEU A 18 -16.54 7.79 1.60
CA LEU A 18 -16.61 9.26 1.71
C LEU A 18 -15.34 9.89 2.28
N VAL A 19 -14.69 9.24 3.25
CA VAL A 19 -13.41 9.72 3.81
C VAL A 19 -12.29 9.61 2.78
N TYR A 20 -12.27 8.53 1.99
CA TYR A 20 -11.35 8.43 0.84
C TYR A 20 -11.61 9.54 -0.17
N LEU A 21 -12.87 9.80 -0.52
CA LEU A 21 -13.21 10.80 -1.52
C LEU A 21 -12.80 12.20 -1.07
N ILE A 22 -13.06 12.56 0.19
CA ILE A 22 -12.66 13.85 0.77
C ILE A 22 -11.13 13.96 0.88
N GLY A 23 -10.45 12.93 1.38
CA GLY A 23 -8.99 12.93 1.53
C GLY A 23 -8.27 13.00 0.19
N LEU A 24 -8.76 12.26 -0.81
CA LEU A 24 -8.21 12.27 -2.15
C LEU A 24 -8.49 13.61 -2.85
N PHE A 25 -9.68 14.18 -2.70
CA PHE A 25 -10.00 15.51 -3.23
C PHE A 25 -9.13 16.61 -2.62
N PHE A 26 -8.88 16.56 -1.31
CA PHE A 26 -7.96 17.48 -0.64
C PHE A 26 -6.53 17.34 -1.18
N LEU A 27 -6.06 16.10 -1.37
CA LEU A 27 -4.72 15.83 -1.90
C LEU A 27 -4.59 16.29 -3.35
N VAL A 28 -5.64 16.12 -4.17
CA VAL A 28 -5.73 16.67 -5.52
C VAL A 28 -5.55 18.18 -5.53
N ILE A 29 -6.22 18.91 -4.62
CA ILE A 29 -6.11 20.38 -4.58
C ILE A 29 -4.71 20.84 -4.14
N VAL A 30 -4.15 20.19 -3.11
CA VAL A 30 -2.87 20.60 -2.52
C VAL A 30 -1.69 20.29 -3.44
N ASP A 31 -1.73 19.15 -4.13
CA ASP A 31 -0.57 18.59 -4.82
C ASP A 31 -0.69 18.70 -6.36
N PHE A 32 -1.73 19.35 -6.89
CA PHE A 32 -2.02 19.47 -8.33
C PHE A 32 -0.86 19.99 -9.18
N ARG A 33 0.06 20.76 -8.57
CA ARG A 33 1.17 21.43 -9.24
C ARG A 33 2.53 20.75 -8.99
N SER A 34 2.57 19.67 -8.22
CA SER A 34 3.83 18.98 -7.97
C SER A 34 4.15 17.98 -9.07
N ASP A 35 5.44 17.80 -9.33
CA ASP A 35 5.93 16.81 -10.31
C ASP A 35 5.67 15.37 -9.84
N SER A 36 5.48 15.15 -8.54
CA SER A 36 5.24 13.85 -7.90
C SER A 36 3.76 13.56 -7.64
N PHE A 37 2.86 14.33 -8.26
CA PHE A 37 1.42 14.28 -8.00
C PHE A 37 0.81 12.88 -8.20
N LEU A 38 1.17 12.22 -9.31
CA LEU A 38 0.63 10.91 -9.68
C LEU A 38 1.12 9.80 -8.74
N MET A 39 2.37 9.88 -8.31
CA MET A 39 2.94 9.02 -7.28
C MET A 39 2.21 9.23 -5.94
N THR A 40 2.03 10.48 -5.50
CA THR A 40 1.33 10.79 -4.23
C THR A 40 -0.12 10.30 -4.27
N LEU A 41 -0.82 10.45 -5.39
CA LEU A 41 -2.15 9.89 -5.58
C LEU A 41 -2.14 8.36 -5.46
N SER A 42 -1.23 7.69 -6.16
CA SER A 42 -1.13 6.23 -6.15
C SER A 42 -0.85 5.67 -4.76
N ILE A 43 0.01 6.32 -3.98
CA ILE A 43 0.41 5.83 -2.64
C ILE A 43 -0.63 6.16 -1.57
N SER A 44 -1.41 7.24 -1.75
CA SER A 44 -2.41 7.68 -0.77
C SER A 44 -3.50 6.64 -0.50
N ILE A 45 -3.96 5.93 -1.55
CA ILE A 45 -5.03 4.92 -1.45
C ILE A 45 -4.62 3.76 -0.53
N PRO A 46 -3.49 3.05 -0.76
CA PRO A 46 -3.07 1.98 0.14
C PRO A 46 -2.70 2.49 1.54
N ILE A 47 -2.06 3.65 1.67
CA ILE A 47 -1.69 4.20 2.99
C ILE A 47 -2.92 4.53 3.84
N ILE A 48 -3.84 5.34 3.30
CA ILE A 48 -5.07 5.73 4.01
C ILE A 48 -5.88 4.48 4.33
N GLY A 49 -5.91 3.49 3.43
CA GLY A 49 -6.67 2.28 3.66
C GLY A 49 -6.10 1.30 4.66
N MET A 50 -4.79 1.22 4.78
CA MET A 50 -4.17 0.51 5.90
C MET A 50 -4.49 1.20 7.23
N ILE A 51 -4.26 2.51 7.34
CA ILE A 51 -4.50 3.28 8.56
C ILE A 51 -5.95 3.12 9.04
N LEU A 52 -6.90 3.26 8.13
CA LEU A 52 -8.31 3.13 8.44
C LEU A 52 -8.69 1.70 8.82
N SER A 53 -8.21 0.69 8.10
CA SER A 53 -8.47 -0.73 8.42
C SER A 53 -7.98 -1.05 9.84
N MET A 54 -6.76 -0.65 10.18
CA MET A 54 -6.17 -0.87 11.51
C MET A 54 -6.91 -0.11 12.62
N SER A 55 -7.27 1.16 12.38
CA SER A 55 -8.00 1.98 13.37
C SER A 55 -9.36 1.38 13.71
N TYR A 56 -10.10 0.89 12.72
CA TYR A 56 -11.41 0.29 12.92
C TYR A 56 -11.36 -1.10 13.53
N GLU A 57 -10.37 -1.92 13.14
CA GLU A 57 -10.15 -3.19 13.80
C GLU A 57 -9.81 -3.01 15.28
N GLY A 58 -9.08 -1.92 15.58
CA GLY A 58 -8.83 -1.48 16.95
C GLY A 58 -10.13 -1.16 17.69
N LYS A 59 -10.91 -0.21 17.18
CA LYS A 59 -12.17 0.25 17.79
C LYS A 59 -13.19 -0.88 18.00
N ASN A 60 -13.32 -1.78 17.03
CA ASN A 60 -14.33 -2.84 17.05
C ASN A 60 -13.84 -4.14 17.72
N LYS A 61 -12.60 -4.18 18.23
CA LYS A 61 -11.95 -5.41 18.73
C LYS A 61 -12.07 -6.58 17.73
N SER A 62 -12.04 -6.26 16.43
CA SER A 62 -12.31 -7.19 15.34
C SER A 62 -11.31 -8.35 15.33
N GLU A 63 -10.06 -8.08 15.72
CA GLU A 63 -9.00 -9.09 15.87
C GLU A 63 -9.40 -10.21 16.86
N MET A 64 -10.01 -9.85 18.00
CA MET A 64 -10.45 -10.83 19.00
C MET A 64 -11.62 -11.70 18.49
N ILE A 65 -12.52 -11.10 17.69
CA ILE A 65 -13.66 -11.81 17.08
C ILE A 65 -13.17 -12.76 15.98
N VAL A 66 -12.22 -12.33 15.15
CA VAL A 66 -11.68 -13.20 14.10
C VAL A 66 -10.87 -14.35 14.69
N ASN A 67 -10.21 -14.13 15.83
CA ASN A 67 -9.46 -15.15 16.55
C ASN A 67 -10.31 -16.18 17.29
N SER A 68 -11.56 -15.86 17.63
CA SER A 68 -12.49 -16.84 18.23
C SER A 68 -13.17 -17.72 17.19
N LEU A 69 -13.09 -17.36 15.90
CA LEU A 69 -13.59 -18.17 14.80
C LEU A 69 -12.58 -19.27 14.43
N PRO A 70 -13.03 -20.40 13.87
CA PRO A 70 -12.18 -21.54 13.53
C PRO A 70 -11.37 -21.28 12.24
N PHE A 71 -10.60 -20.19 12.21
CA PHE A 71 -9.70 -19.86 11.11
C PHE A 71 -8.26 -20.16 11.50
N GLU A 72 -7.50 -20.75 10.57
CA GLU A 72 -6.06 -20.87 10.74
C GLU A 72 -5.41 -19.48 10.74
N ARG A 73 -4.52 -19.23 11.69
CA ARG A 73 -3.79 -17.95 11.85
C ARG A 73 -3.09 -17.50 10.57
N LYS A 74 -2.50 -18.43 9.82
CA LYS A 74 -1.89 -18.12 8.51
C LYS A 74 -2.89 -17.43 7.58
N ASN A 75 -4.13 -17.94 7.49
CA ASN A 75 -5.14 -17.44 6.55
C ASN A 75 -5.59 -16.01 6.88
N ILE A 76 -5.53 -15.61 8.15
CA ILE A 76 -5.80 -14.23 8.60
C ILE A 76 -4.74 -13.29 8.04
N VAL A 77 -3.46 -13.64 8.19
CA VAL A 77 -2.32 -12.87 7.64
C VAL A 77 -2.41 -12.81 6.12
N ILE A 78 -2.60 -13.95 5.44
CA ILE A 78 -2.73 -13.99 3.96
C ILE A 78 -3.87 -13.09 3.48
N GLY A 79 -5.03 -13.15 4.15
CA GLY A 79 -6.18 -12.32 3.81
C GLY A 79 -5.86 -10.83 3.87
N LYS A 80 -5.12 -10.40 4.90
CA LYS A 80 -4.71 -9.00 5.07
C LYS A 80 -3.73 -8.53 3.99
N TYR A 81 -2.74 -9.35 3.65
CA TYR A 81 -1.80 -9.08 2.57
C TYR A 81 -2.52 -8.98 1.21
N ILE A 82 -3.45 -9.90 0.91
CA ILE A 82 -4.25 -9.83 -0.32
C ILE A 82 -5.09 -8.54 -0.35
N PHE A 83 -5.73 -8.18 0.76
CA PHE A 83 -6.50 -6.96 0.87
C PHE A 83 -5.65 -5.71 0.57
N VAL A 84 -4.47 -5.60 1.17
CA VAL A 84 -3.58 -4.46 0.92
C VAL A 84 -3.06 -4.46 -0.52
N SER A 85 -2.77 -5.62 -1.10
CA SER A 85 -2.41 -5.75 -2.51
C SER A 85 -3.51 -5.21 -3.44
N ILE A 86 -4.78 -5.47 -3.13
CA ILE A 86 -5.92 -4.90 -3.87
C ILE A 86 -5.90 -3.36 -3.77
N LEU A 87 -5.57 -2.79 -2.61
CA LEU A 87 -5.47 -1.33 -2.45
C LEU A 87 -4.32 -0.71 -3.24
N VAL A 88 -3.17 -1.38 -3.29
CA VAL A 88 -2.04 -0.93 -4.10
C VAL A 88 -2.39 -0.94 -5.59
N VAL A 89 -3.03 -2.01 -6.07
CA VAL A 89 -3.48 -2.11 -7.47
C VAL A 89 -4.54 -1.04 -7.78
N LEU A 90 -5.49 -0.80 -6.88
CA LEU A 90 -6.47 0.27 -7.03
C LEU A 90 -5.80 1.66 -7.09
N GLY A 91 -4.79 1.89 -6.24
CA GLY A 91 -3.97 3.10 -6.27
C GLY A 91 -3.28 3.33 -7.62
N GLY A 92 -2.59 2.30 -8.11
CA GLY A 92 -1.93 2.34 -9.42
C GLY A 92 -2.90 2.52 -10.59
N CYS A 93 -4.04 1.81 -10.58
CA CYS A 93 -5.09 1.99 -11.59
C CYS A 93 -5.68 3.40 -11.59
N PHE A 94 -5.90 3.97 -10.41
CA PHE A 94 -6.42 5.34 -10.31
C PHE A 94 -5.41 6.36 -10.84
N SER A 95 -4.13 6.21 -10.48
CA SER A 95 -3.04 7.04 -11.01
C SER A 95 -2.88 6.89 -12.53
N LEU A 96 -3.02 5.68 -13.07
CA LEU A 96 -3.05 5.43 -14.52
C LEU A 96 -4.16 6.21 -15.22
N VAL A 97 -5.39 6.18 -14.70
CA VAL A 97 -6.53 6.89 -15.31
C VAL A 97 -6.29 8.40 -15.33
N VAL A 98 -5.84 8.98 -14.20
CA VAL A 98 -5.53 10.41 -14.12
C VAL A 98 -4.35 10.78 -15.02
N GLY A 99 -3.31 9.94 -15.05
CA GLY A 99 -2.14 10.14 -15.88
C GLY A 99 -2.40 10.05 -17.38
N LEU A 100 -3.34 9.20 -17.82
CA LEU A 100 -3.79 9.14 -19.22
C LEU A 100 -4.50 10.44 -19.65
N ILE A 101 -5.26 11.07 -18.75
CA ILE A 101 -5.87 12.38 -19.01
C ILE A 101 -4.79 13.46 -19.15
N HIS A 102 -3.76 13.42 -18.32
CA HIS A 102 -2.62 14.36 -18.40
C HIS A 102 -1.77 14.16 -19.66
N LEU A 103 -1.64 12.91 -20.13
CA LEU A 103 -0.95 12.57 -21.37
C LEU A 103 -1.62 13.21 -22.59
N GLN A 104 -2.95 13.29 -22.60
CA GLN A 104 -3.73 13.90 -23.69
C GLN A 104 -3.57 15.43 -23.77
N ASN A 105 -3.24 16.09 -22.66
CA ASN A 105 -3.05 17.54 -22.60
C ASN A 105 -1.57 17.96 -22.84
N GLU A 106 -0.72 17.06 -23.37
CA GLU A 106 0.71 17.27 -23.67
C GLU A 106 1.61 17.68 -22.49
N HIS A 107 1.11 17.59 -21.25
CA HIS A 107 1.88 17.94 -20.06
C HIS A 107 2.84 16.83 -19.59
N MET A 108 2.76 15.63 -20.17
CA MET A 108 3.49 14.46 -19.68
C MET A 108 3.89 13.50 -20.80
N THR A 109 4.99 12.76 -20.60
CA THR A 109 5.38 11.65 -21.48
C THR A 109 5.01 10.30 -20.87
N GLY A 110 4.84 9.27 -21.70
CA GLY A 110 4.52 7.91 -21.22
C GLY A 110 5.61 7.32 -20.31
N PHE A 111 6.85 7.75 -20.47
CA PHE A 111 7.96 7.37 -19.59
C PHE A 111 7.82 7.98 -18.20
N MET A 112 7.44 9.26 -18.11
CA MET A 112 7.18 9.91 -16.82
C MET A 112 6.01 9.25 -16.08
N LEU A 113 4.98 8.85 -16.82
CA LEU A 113 3.83 8.13 -16.27
C LEU A 113 4.27 6.82 -15.61
N TRP A 114 5.11 6.05 -16.30
CA TRP A 114 5.61 4.77 -15.79
C TRP A 114 6.43 4.94 -14.51
N GLY A 115 7.37 5.91 -14.47
CA GLY A 115 8.20 6.16 -13.29
C GLY A 115 7.39 6.54 -12.05
N GLU A 116 6.40 7.42 -12.21
CA GLU A 116 5.50 7.84 -11.13
C GLU A 116 4.65 6.69 -10.59
N ILE A 117 4.09 5.86 -11.47
CA ILE A 117 3.29 4.69 -11.07
C ILE A 117 4.18 3.66 -10.37
N LEU A 118 5.38 3.40 -10.89
CA LEU A 118 6.32 2.47 -10.27
C LEU A 118 6.73 2.95 -8.88
N GLY A 119 6.96 4.26 -8.71
CA GLY A 119 7.18 4.88 -7.40
C GLY A 119 5.98 4.70 -6.47
N GLY A 120 4.77 4.94 -6.96
CA GLY A 120 3.53 4.75 -6.19
C GLY A 120 3.29 3.32 -5.72
N ILE A 121 3.47 2.34 -6.60
CA ILE A 121 3.38 0.91 -6.29
C ILE A 121 4.44 0.53 -5.26
N THR A 122 5.69 0.98 -5.46
CA THR A 122 6.79 0.68 -4.53
C THR A 122 6.50 1.23 -3.15
N GLY A 123 6.07 2.49 -3.05
CA GLY A 123 5.74 3.10 -1.77
C GLY A 123 4.59 2.41 -1.05
N GLY A 124 3.56 1.97 -1.79
CA GLY A 124 2.45 1.19 -1.24
C GLY A 124 2.90 -0.17 -0.68
N LEU A 125 3.73 -0.90 -1.44
CA LEU A 125 4.27 -2.19 -1.02
C LEU A 125 5.23 -2.07 0.16
N VAL A 126 6.15 -1.10 0.14
CA VAL A 126 7.12 -0.86 1.23
C VAL A 126 6.39 -0.50 2.53
N CYS A 127 5.36 0.36 2.45
CA CYS A 127 4.51 0.65 3.59
C CYS A 127 3.90 -0.63 4.17
N SER A 128 3.36 -1.50 3.31
CA SER A 128 2.78 -2.79 3.71
C SER A 128 3.80 -3.73 4.37
N ILE A 129 5.00 -3.81 3.79
CA ILE A 129 6.12 -4.65 4.27
C ILE A 129 6.54 -4.29 5.68
N ILE A 130 6.41 -3.02 6.09
CA ILE A 130 6.80 -2.53 7.41
C ILE A 130 5.62 -2.60 8.39
N VAL A 131 4.44 -2.15 7.96
CA VAL A 131 3.28 -1.97 8.84
C VAL A 131 2.70 -3.32 9.26
N LEU A 132 2.53 -4.26 8.32
CA LEU A 132 1.83 -5.52 8.58
C LEU A 132 2.58 -6.43 9.58
N PRO A 133 3.92 -6.64 9.48
CA PRO A 133 4.62 -7.43 10.50
C PRO A 133 4.50 -6.85 11.90
N ILE A 134 4.56 -5.52 12.05
CA ILE A 134 4.42 -4.86 13.34
C ILE A 134 3.00 -5.04 13.89
N GLU A 135 1.99 -4.92 13.01
CA GLU A 135 0.58 -5.15 13.35
C GLU A 135 0.35 -6.56 13.92
N PHE A 136 0.96 -7.56 13.29
CA PHE A 136 0.82 -8.95 13.71
C PHE A 136 1.76 -9.33 14.86
N SER A 137 2.89 -8.65 15.03
CA SER A 137 3.83 -8.87 16.13
C SER A 137 3.32 -8.33 17.46
N VAL A 138 2.79 -7.11 17.46
CA VAL A 138 2.43 -6.41 18.69
C VAL A 138 0.91 -6.49 18.88
N GLY A 139 0.46 -6.91 20.07
CA GLY A 139 -0.96 -6.89 20.44
C GLY A 139 -1.55 -5.48 20.48
N TYR A 140 -2.67 -5.32 21.20
CA TYR A 140 -3.31 -4.01 21.36
C TYR A 140 -2.46 -3.08 22.25
N SER A 141 -1.45 -2.46 21.66
CA SER A 141 -0.47 -1.59 22.33
C SER A 141 -0.30 -0.29 21.53
N SER A 142 0.17 0.76 22.20
CA SER A 142 0.53 2.05 21.61
C SER A 142 1.47 1.91 20.41
N ALA A 143 2.33 0.87 20.40
CA ALA A 143 3.20 0.57 19.27
C ALA A 143 2.44 0.22 17.97
N LYS A 144 1.23 -0.34 18.07
CA LYS A 144 0.35 -0.60 16.92
C LYS A 144 -0.13 0.69 16.25
N GLN A 145 -0.19 1.80 17.00
CA GLN A 145 -0.55 3.12 16.47
C GLN A 145 0.64 3.84 15.81
N ILE A 146 1.88 3.47 16.15
CA ILE A 146 3.10 4.07 15.58
C ILE A 146 3.46 3.42 14.24
N ALA A 147 3.18 2.13 14.08
CA ALA A 147 3.47 1.38 12.85
C ALA A 147 2.99 2.07 11.56
N PRO A 148 1.76 2.60 11.46
CA PRO A 148 1.28 3.26 10.24
C PRO A 148 2.01 4.58 9.95
N PHE A 149 2.49 5.29 10.98
CA PHE A 149 3.30 6.51 10.76
C PHE A 149 4.68 6.16 10.21
N ALA A 150 5.32 5.11 10.74
CA ALA A 150 6.59 4.62 10.20
C ALA A 150 6.44 4.08 8.77
N GLY A 151 5.33 3.37 8.50
CA GLY A 151 4.97 2.91 7.16
C GLY A 151 4.73 4.06 6.18
N LEU A 152 4.04 5.12 6.63
CA LEU A 152 3.76 6.29 5.81
C LEU A 152 5.05 7.02 5.42
N THR A 153 5.95 7.26 6.38
CA THR A 153 7.21 7.97 6.10
C THR A 153 8.12 7.16 5.20
N LEU A 154 8.36 5.88 5.54
CA LEU A 154 9.25 5.01 4.77
C LEU A 154 8.66 4.63 3.40
N GLY A 155 7.35 4.38 3.35
CA GLY A 155 6.62 4.16 2.10
C GLY A 155 6.72 5.35 1.17
N TYR A 156 6.41 6.55 1.65
CA TYR A 156 6.49 7.77 0.83
C TYR A 156 7.92 8.08 0.37
N LEU A 157 8.92 7.99 1.27
CA LEU A 157 10.32 8.18 0.91
C LEU A 157 10.79 7.18 -0.15
N SER A 158 10.43 5.90 -0.01
CA SER A 158 10.78 4.87 -0.99
C SER A 158 10.15 5.14 -2.35
N GLY A 159 8.89 5.55 -2.38
CA GLY A 159 8.20 5.94 -3.62
C GLY A 159 8.86 7.13 -4.30
N LEU A 160 9.24 8.16 -3.52
CA LEU A 160 9.94 9.34 -4.04
C LEU A 160 11.31 9.01 -4.62
N ILE A 161 12.08 8.16 -3.93
CA ILE A 161 13.40 7.74 -4.41
C ILE A 161 13.24 7.01 -5.74
N VAL A 162 12.32 6.05 -5.81
CA VAL A 162 12.09 5.27 -7.03
C VAL A 162 11.60 6.16 -8.16
N SER A 163 10.63 7.03 -7.92
CA SER A 163 10.15 7.95 -8.94
C SER A 163 11.29 8.82 -9.47
N LYS A 164 12.07 9.47 -8.59
CA LYS A 164 13.21 10.31 -9.02
C LYS A 164 14.25 9.54 -9.81
N VAL A 165 14.61 8.33 -9.39
CA VAL A 165 15.59 7.48 -10.09
C VAL A 165 15.05 7.03 -11.45
N TRP A 166 13.76 6.76 -11.57
CA TRP A 166 13.15 6.34 -12.83
C TRP A 166 12.81 7.49 -13.77
N LEU A 167 12.59 8.70 -13.25
CA LEU A 167 12.35 9.90 -14.05
C LEU A 167 13.64 10.55 -14.57
N ASP A 168 14.80 10.19 -14.00
CA ASP A 168 16.08 10.66 -14.46
C ASP A 168 16.40 10.11 -15.87
N VAL A 169 16.41 11.03 -16.86
CA VAL A 169 16.62 10.73 -18.27
C VAL A 169 18.05 10.24 -18.54
N GLU A 170 19.01 10.64 -17.71
CA GLU A 170 20.41 10.20 -17.82
C GLU A 170 20.61 8.79 -17.24
N ASN A 171 19.65 8.31 -16.45
CA ASN A 171 19.75 7.01 -15.83
C ASN A 171 19.38 5.88 -16.81
N ALA A 172 20.37 5.22 -17.38
CA ALA A 172 20.17 4.08 -18.30
C ALA A 172 19.40 2.89 -17.67
N TRP A 173 19.28 2.83 -16.34
CA TRP A 173 18.55 1.76 -15.66
C TRP A 173 17.03 1.88 -15.81
N SER A 174 16.51 3.10 -15.92
CA SER A 174 15.07 3.36 -16.02
C SER A 174 14.46 2.79 -17.30
N THR A 175 15.22 2.82 -18.40
CA THR A 175 14.82 2.32 -19.73
C THR A 175 15.15 0.84 -19.93
N SER A 176 15.99 0.26 -19.08
CA SER A 176 16.39 -1.14 -19.19
C SER A 176 15.27 -2.08 -18.73
N LEU A 177 14.76 -2.89 -19.67
CA LEU A 177 13.69 -3.85 -19.41
C LEU A 177 14.13 -4.90 -18.35
N VAL A 178 15.39 -5.35 -18.40
CA VAL A 178 15.94 -6.32 -17.45
C VAL A 178 15.96 -5.75 -16.03
N VAL A 179 16.38 -4.49 -15.86
CA VAL A 179 16.42 -3.85 -14.55
C VAL A 179 15.02 -3.67 -13.98
N ASN A 180 14.06 -3.25 -14.81
CA ASN A 180 12.65 -3.14 -14.42
C ASN A 180 12.07 -4.47 -13.94
N ILE A 181 12.30 -5.57 -14.67
CA ILE A 181 11.85 -6.92 -14.27
C ILE A 181 12.50 -7.33 -12.96
N CYS A 182 13.82 -7.19 -12.83
CA CYS A 182 14.54 -7.55 -11.62
C CYS A 182 14.06 -6.75 -10.40
N PHE A 183 13.79 -5.46 -10.58
CA PHE A 183 13.28 -4.58 -9.53
C PHE A 183 11.90 -5.02 -9.04
N ILE A 184 10.95 -5.27 -9.95
CA ILE A 184 9.60 -5.74 -9.62
C ILE A 184 9.67 -7.13 -8.95
N ALA A 185 10.49 -8.04 -9.49
CA ALA A 185 10.68 -9.37 -8.91
C ALA A 185 11.27 -9.29 -7.49
N GLY A 186 12.25 -8.41 -7.27
CA GLY A 186 12.84 -8.15 -5.95
C GLY A 186 11.80 -7.61 -4.95
N LEU A 187 10.97 -6.65 -5.37
CA LEU A 187 9.89 -6.12 -4.54
C LEU A 187 8.87 -7.21 -4.16
N LEU A 188 8.47 -8.04 -5.12
CA LEU A 188 7.55 -9.17 -4.86
C LEU A 188 8.16 -10.19 -3.90
N LEU A 189 9.45 -10.51 -4.06
CA LEU A 189 10.16 -11.41 -3.13
C LEU A 189 10.19 -10.83 -1.72
N LEU A 190 10.53 -9.55 -1.55
CA LEU A 190 10.50 -8.88 -0.25
C LEU A 190 9.10 -8.88 0.37
N TYR A 191 8.06 -8.68 -0.44
CA TYR A 191 6.68 -8.75 0.01
C TYR A 191 6.30 -10.14 0.53
N ILE A 192 6.68 -11.20 -0.20
CA ILE A 192 6.46 -12.60 0.22
C ILE A 192 7.26 -12.92 1.49
N MET A 193 8.52 -12.47 1.59
CA MET A 193 9.32 -12.66 2.80
C MET A 193 8.68 -11.98 4.02
N SER A 194 8.19 -10.75 3.86
CA SER A 194 7.47 -10.04 4.92
C SER A 194 6.18 -10.75 5.35
N MET A 195 5.46 -11.33 4.40
CA MET A 195 4.28 -12.15 4.66
C MET A 195 4.61 -13.40 5.48
N LEU A 196 5.64 -14.15 5.09
CA LEU A 196 6.09 -15.34 5.83
C LEU A 196 6.55 -14.97 7.25
N PHE A 197 7.29 -13.86 7.37
CA PHE A 197 7.72 -13.35 8.68
C PHE A 197 6.51 -12.97 9.56
N SER A 198 5.50 -12.31 8.98
CA SER A 198 4.26 -11.96 9.68
C SER A 198 3.48 -13.20 10.14
N ILE A 199 3.47 -14.28 9.34
CA ILE A 199 2.85 -15.56 9.73
C ILE A 199 3.55 -16.12 10.96
N ASN A 200 4.88 -16.13 10.98
CA ASN A 200 5.63 -16.67 12.11
C ASN A 200 5.39 -15.86 13.41
N LEU A 201 5.46 -14.53 13.30
CA LEU A 201 5.18 -13.63 14.42
C LEU A 201 3.76 -13.82 14.97
N TYR A 202 2.79 -14.06 14.10
CA TYR A 202 1.40 -14.26 14.51
C TYR A 202 1.13 -15.65 15.11
N SER A 203 1.88 -16.67 14.70
CA SER A 203 1.77 -18.01 15.32
C SER A 203 2.37 -18.06 16.71
N GLU A 204 3.47 -17.34 16.96
CA GLU A 204 4.16 -17.31 18.26
C GLU A 204 3.43 -16.47 19.32
N ARG A 205 2.41 -15.69 18.93
CA ARG A 205 1.61 -14.91 19.88
C ARG A 205 0.68 -15.81 20.70
N ASP A 206 0.95 -15.90 21.98
CA ASP A 206 -0.02 -16.43 22.94
C ASP A 206 -1.19 -15.45 23.10
N LEU A 207 -2.42 -15.97 23.08
CA LEU A 207 -3.67 -15.21 23.33
C LEU A 207 -3.99 -15.24 24.82
#